data_AF-A0A523A5H8-F1
#
_entry.id   AF-A0A523A5H8-F1
#
_cell.length_a   1.000
_cell.length_b   1.000
_cell.length_c   1.000
_cell.angle_alpha   90.00
_cell.angle_beta   90.00
_cell.angle_gamma   90.00
#
_symmetry.space_group_name_H-M   'P 1'
#
loop_
_entity.id
_entity.type
_entity.pdbx_description
1 polymer ?
#
loop_
_entity_poly.entity_id
_entity_poly.type
_entity_poly.pdbx_seq_one_letter_code
_entity_poly.pdbx_strand_id
1 'polypeptide(L)'
;MGLWITAKRWRIMLVGILLSVTPLVILAAFVFFELRSHIPRLLMDAHLQSAKLLAGKITNHLNHDTSLARAYAARPLLVEGVRHGDRRTMEQHLRNLIENAAHIGRAYIVSPVGIKLAAYPANQAVLGQDFSHRGWFQGVSKDWQPYISSL
;
A
#
# COMPACT_ATOMS: atom_id res chain seq x y z
N MET A 1 -66.93 23.22 5.37
CA MET A 1 -65.74 24.07 5.10
C MET A 1 -65.26 23.89 3.65
N GLY A 2 -66.14 24.03 2.64
CA GLY A 2 -65.85 23.65 1.24
C GLY A 2 -66.23 24.68 0.18
N LEU A 3 -66.54 25.92 0.59
CA LEU A 3 -67.13 26.94 -0.29
C LEU A 3 -66.16 28.06 -0.71
N TRP A 4 -64.87 28.00 -0.33
CA TRP A 4 -63.90 29.05 -0.71
C TRP A 4 -63.12 28.76 -2.01
N ILE A 5 -63.14 27.51 -2.48
CA ILE A 5 -62.34 27.06 -3.63
C ILE A 5 -63.08 27.32 -4.96
N THR A 6 -64.41 27.42 -4.96
CA THR A 6 -65.24 27.49 -6.17
C THR A 6 -65.53 28.91 -6.69
N ALA A 7 -65.10 29.96 -5.99
CA ALA A 7 -65.47 31.34 -6.33
C ALA A 7 -64.85 31.88 -7.63
N LYS A 8 -63.80 31.26 -8.18
CA LYS A 8 -63.07 31.82 -9.34
C LYS A 8 -62.41 30.71 -10.15
N ARG A 9 -62.75 30.57 -11.45
CA ARG A 9 -62.39 29.45 -12.35
C ARG A 9 -60.90 29.09 -12.38
N TRP A 10 -60.00 30.08 -12.25
CA TRP A 10 -58.55 29.86 -12.18
C TRP A 10 -58.10 29.02 -10.97
N ARG A 11 -58.83 29.05 -9.84
CA ARG A 11 -58.50 28.25 -8.64
C ARG A 11 -58.70 26.75 -8.88
N ILE A 12 -59.70 26.37 -9.68
CA ILE A 12 -59.96 24.97 -10.03
C ILE A 12 -58.85 24.45 -10.96
N MET A 13 -58.39 25.28 -11.90
CA MET A 13 -57.23 24.95 -12.75
C MET A 13 -55.95 24.78 -11.93
N LEU A 14 -55.70 25.66 -10.95
CA LEU A 14 -54.55 25.55 -10.05
C LEU A 14 -54.59 24.27 -9.19
N VAL A 15 -55.76 23.89 -8.66
CA VAL A 15 -55.91 22.66 -7.88
C VAL A 15 -55.67 21.41 -8.75
N GLY A 16 -56.17 21.40 -9.99
CA GLY A 16 -55.93 20.30 -10.93
C GLY A 16 -54.46 20.13 -11.30
N ILE A 17 -53.76 21.23 -11.59
CA ILE A 17 -52.32 21.22 -11.88
C ILE A 17 -51.54 20.75 -10.65
N LEU A 18 -51.87 21.25 -9.46
CA LEU A 18 -51.20 20.87 -8.22
C LEU A 18 -51.37 19.37 -7.95
N LEU A 19 -52.57 18.82 -8.13
CA LEU A 19 -52.84 17.41 -7.93
C LEU A 19 -52.03 16.52 -8.89
N SER A 20 -51.81 16.98 -10.13
CA SER A 20 -51.06 16.23 -11.13
C SER A 20 -49.54 16.31 -10.94
N VAL A 21 -49.01 17.43 -10.44
CA VAL A 21 -47.57 17.64 -10.23
C VAL A 21 -47.09 17.01 -8.92
N THR A 22 -47.95 16.98 -7.89
CA THR A 22 -47.63 16.45 -6.56
C THR A 22 -47.05 15.01 -6.58
N PRO A 23 -47.66 14.01 -7.24
CA PRO A 23 -47.10 12.65 -7.25
C PRO A 23 -45.73 12.59 -7.95
N LEU A 24 -45.52 13.43 -8.97
CA LEU A 24 -44.24 13.52 -9.68
C LEU A 24 -43.13 14.05 -8.76
N VAL A 25 -43.44 15.09 -7.97
CA VAL A 25 -42.50 15.70 -7.02
C VAL A 25 -42.22 14.74 -5.86
N ILE A 26 -43.23 14.02 -5.36
CA ILE A 26 -43.05 13.01 -4.31
C ILE A 26 -42.15 11.88 -4.80
N LEU A 27 -42.37 11.38 -6.02
CA LEU A 27 -41.54 10.34 -6.61
C LEU A 27 -40.09 10.82 -6.79
N ALA A 28 -39.88 12.03 -7.32
CA ALA A 28 -38.55 12.62 -7.48
C ALA A 28 -37.85 12.79 -6.13
N ALA A 29 -38.56 13.27 -5.10
CA ALA A 29 -38.02 13.40 -3.75
C ALA A 29 -37.67 12.04 -3.13
N PHE A 30 -38.54 11.03 -3.29
CA PHE A 30 -38.30 9.68 -2.80
C PHE A 30 -37.05 9.07 -3.44
N VAL A 31 -36.93 9.15 -4.77
CA VAL A 31 -35.74 8.69 -5.50
C VAL A 31 -34.49 9.45 -5.03
N PHE A 32 -34.59 10.77 -4.83
CA PHE A 32 -33.46 11.57 -4.36
C PHE A 32 -33.02 11.20 -2.93
N PHE A 33 -33.96 10.95 -2.01
CA PHE A 33 -33.66 10.51 -0.65
C PHE A 33 -33.10 9.07 -0.60
N GLU A 34 -33.61 8.17 -1.44
CA GLU A 34 -33.15 6.77 -1.51
C GLU A 34 -31.77 6.64 -2.17
N LEU A 35 -31.50 7.39 -3.23
CA LEU A 35 -30.17 7.44 -3.86
C LEU A 35 -29.13 8.03 -2.91
N ARG A 36 -29.48 9.08 -2.15
CA ARG A 36 -28.54 9.76 -1.24
C ARG A 36 -28.13 8.87 -0.06
N SER A 37 -28.96 7.90 0.33
CA SER A 37 -28.64 6.97 1.43
C SER A 37 -27.75 5.79 1.01
N HIS A 38 -27.76 5.42 -0.28
CA HIS A 38 -27.05 4.24 -0.80
C HIS A 38 -25.74 4.53 -1.54
N ILE A 39 -25.63 5.68 -2.23
CA ILE A 39 -24.43 6.05 -3.01
C ILE A 39 -23.16 6.25 -2.14
N PRO A 40 -23.20 6.85 -0.93
CA PRO A 40 -21.99 7.06 -0.14
C PRO A 40 -21.32 5.75 0.30
N ARG A 41 -22.11 4.69 0.52
CA ARG A 41 -21.63 3.40 1.01
C ARG A 41 -20.91 2.62 -0.09
N LEU A 42 -21.48 2.60 -1.29
CA LEU A 42 -20.89 1.91 -2.45
C LEU A 42 -19.55 2.50 -2.88
N LEU A 43 -19.41 3.83 -2.86
CA LEU A 43 -18.13 4.48 -3.16
C LEU A 43 -17.08 4.20 -2.08
N MET A 44 -17.46 4.28 -0.81
CA MET A 44 -16.54 3.99 0.30
C MET A 44 -16.07 2.53 0.31
N ASP A 45 -16.98 1.58 0.08
CA ASP A 45 -16.68 0.15 0.08
C ASP A 45 -15.77 -0.24 -1.10
N ALA A 46 -16.00 0.35 -2.29
CA ALA A 46 -15.14 0.15 -3.46
C ALA A 46 -13.71 0.68 -3.24
N HIS A 47 -13.56 1.84 -2.60
CA HIS A 47 -12.25 2.38 -2.24
C HIS A 47 -11.55 1.53 -1.18
N LEU A 48 -12.27 1.06 -0.14
CA LEU A 48 -11.71 0.18 0.89
C LEU A 48 -11.30 -1.18 0.32
N GLN A 49 -12.10 -1.76 -0.57
CA GLN A 49 -11.76 -3.04 -1.21
C GLN A 49 -10.53 -2.90 -2.10
N SER A 50 -10.43 -1.82 -2.88
CA SER A 50 -9.24 -1.51 -3.68
C SER A 50 -8.00 -1.32 -2.81
N ALA A 51 -8.12 -0.56 -1.70
CA ALA A 51 -7.03 -0.36 -0.75
C ALA A 51 -6.58 -1.68 -0.12
N LYS A 52 -7.51 -2.57 0.26
CA LYS A 52 -7.20 -3.90 0.80
C LYS A 52 -6.49 -4.79 -0.23
N LEU A 53 -6.93 -4.78 -1.49
CA LEU A 53 -6.29 -5.54 -2.56
C LEU A 53 -4.85 -5.04 -2.81
N LEU A 54 -4.66 -3.72 -2.85
CA LEU A 54 -3.34 -3.11 -2.98
C LEU A 54 -2.45 -3.45 -1.78
N ALA A 55 -2.95 -3.32 -0.55
CA ALA A 55 -2.23 -3.68 0.66
C ALA A 55 -1.81 -5.16 0.62
N GLY A 56 -2.72 -6.07 0.27
CA GLY A 56 -2.42 -7.49 0.12
C GLY A 56 -1.35 -7.76 -0.93
N LYS A 57 -1.40 -7.06 -2.08
CA LYS A 57 -0.36 -7.17 -3.12
C LYS A 57 1.01 -6.69 -2.62
N ILE A 58 1.06 -5.57 -1.88
CA ILE A 58 2.29 -5.06 -1.28
C ILE A 58 2.83 -6.05 -0.26
N THR A 59 2.00 -6.55 0.65
CA THR A 59 2.41 -7.56 1.65
C THR A 59 2.96 -8.81 1.01
N ASN A 60 2.30 -9.35 -0.02
CA ASN A 60 2.78 -10.52 -0.73
C ASN A 60 4.13 -10.27 -1.42
N HIS A 61 4.31 -9.09 -2.01
CA HIS A 61 5.58 -8.70 -2.64
C HIS A 61 6.71 -8.61 -1.59
N LEU A 62 6.47 -7.95 -0.46
CA LEU A 62 7.44 -7.86 0.64
C LEU A 62 7.77 -9.24 1.25
N ASN A 63 6.79 -10.13 1.37
CA ASN A 63 7.03 -11.50 1.81
C ASN A 63 7.89 -12.29 0.81
N HIS A 64 7.68 -12.07 -0.48
CA HIS A 64 8.51 -12.66 -1.52
C HIS A 64 9.97 -12.17 -1.42
N ASP A 65 10.17 -10.86 -1.25
CA ASP A 65 11.50 -10.25 -1.14
C ASP A 65 12.25 -10.69 0.10
N THR A 66 11.58 -10.77 1.25
CA THR A 66 12.18 -11.28 2.49
C THR A 66 12.53 -12.76 2.39
N SER A 67 11.72 -13.57 1.71
CA SER A 67 12.02 -14.98 1.44
C SER A 67 13.24 -15.11 0.52
N LEU A 68 13.34 -14.27 -0.52
CA LEU A 68 14.49 -14.23 -1.42
C LEU A 68 15.77 -13.85 -0.66
N ALA A 69 15.71 -12.78 0.14
CA ALA A 69 16.84 -12.34 0.96
C ALA A 69 17.32 -13.43 1.94
N ARG A 70 16.39 -14.14 2.60
CA ARG A 70 16.72 -15.27 3.49
C ARG A 70 17.39 -16.42 2.73
N ALA A 71 16.87 -16.76 1.55
CA ALA A 71 17.46 -17.81 0.72
C ALA A 71 18.89 -17.45 0.26
N TYR A 72 19.14 -16.18 -0.09
CA TYR A 72 20.48 -15.71 -0.42
C TYR A 72 21.42 -15.71 0.80
N ALA A 73 20.94 -15.22 1.95
CA ALA A 73 21.72 -15.17 3.20
C ALA A 73 22.18 -16.56 3.67
N ALA A 74 21.40 -17.61 3.37
CA ALA A 74 21.71 -18.99 3.73
C ALA A 74 22.63 -19.71 2.71
N ARG A 75 23.04 -19.08 1.60
CA ARG A 75 23.88 -19.75 0.58
C ARG A 75 25.25 -20.13 1.18
N PRO A 76 25.69 -21.41 1.11
CA PRO A 76 26.95 -21.83 1.71
C PRO A 76 28.17 -21.03 1.25
N LEU A 77 28.27 -20.72 -0.05
CA LEU A 77 29.37 -19.93 -0.60
C LEU A 77 29.36 -18.47 -0.10
N LEU A 78 28.19 -17.90 0.15
CA LEU A 78 28.10 -16.56 0.74
C LEU A 78 28.55 -16.59 2.20
N VAL A 79 28.08 -17.56 2.97
CA VAL A 79 28.49 -17.75 4.37
C VAL A 79 30.00 -17.93 4.47
N GLU A 80 30.58 -18.74 3.59
CA GLU A 80 32.02 -18.96 3.55
C GLU A 80 32.79 -17.70 3.16
N GLY A 81 32.28 -16.95 2.17
CA GLY A 81 32.84 -15.65 1.79
C GLY A 81 32.82 -14.64 2.94
N VAL A 82 31.74 -14.60 3.72
CA VAL A 82 31.66 -13.79 4.94
C VAL A 82 32.66 -14.26 5.99
N ARG A 83 32.78 -15.57 6.22
CA ARG A 83 33.70 -16.16 7.21
C ARG A 83 35.17 -15.84 6.91
N HIS A 84 35.56 -15.85 5.64
CA HIS A 84 36.93 -15.57 5.20
C HIS A 84 37.19 -14.09 4.90
N GLY A 85 36.18 -13.22 5.04
CA GLY A 85 36.28 -11.82 4.66
C GLY A 85 36.49 -11.60 3.16
N ASP A 86 36.13 -12.58 2.32
CA ASP A 86 36.26 -12.50 0.87
C ASP A 86 35.18 -11.57 0.29
N ARG A 87 35.54 -10.30 0.18
CA ARG A 87 34.70 -9.25 -0.38
C ARG A 87 34.30 -9.54 -1.82
N ARG A 88 35.17 -10.15 -2.61
CA ARG A 88 34.87 -10.44 -4.02
C ARG A 88 33.74 -11.46 -4.13
N THR A 89 33.81 -12.52 -3.33
CA THR A 89 32.73 -13.53 -3.24
C THR A 89 31.42 -12.90 -2.75
N MET A 90 31.49 -12.08 -1.69
CA MET A 90 30.33 -11.33 -1.20
C MET A 90 29.68 -10.45 -2.28
N GLU A 91 30.47 -9.65 -2.99
CA GLU A 91 29.98 -8.76 -4.06
C GLU A 91 29.40 -9.54 -5.25
N GLN A 92 29.99 -10.68 -5.62
CA GLN A 92 29.46 -11.56 -6.67
C GLN A 92 28.06 -12.08 -6.33
N HIS A 93 27.84 -12.47 -5.08
CA HIS A 93 26.52 -12.90 -4.61
C HIS A 93 25.49 -11.75 -4.62
N LEU A 94 25.90 -10.55 -4.20
CA LEU A 94 25.03 -9.36 -4.24
C LEU A 94 24.70 -8.92 -5.67
N ARG A 95 25.68 -9.00 -6.58
CA ARG A 95 25.47 -8.78 -8.01
C ARG A 95 24.45 -9.78 -8.56
N ASN A 96 24.66 -11.07 -8.30
CA ASN A 96 23.75 -12.12 -8.75
C ASN A 96 22.33 -11.90 -8.19
N LEU A 97 22.18 -11.43 -6.95
CA LEU A 97 20.87 -11.07 -6.40
C LEU A 97 20.20 -9.98 -7.24
N ILE A 98 20.89 -8.86 -7.47
CA ILE A 98 20.32 -7.70 -8.18
C ILE A 98 20.03 -8.01 -9.65
N GLU A 99 20.91 -8.77 -10.32
CA GLU A 99 20.70 -9.18 -11.71
C GLU A 99 19.50 -10.13 -11.88
N ASN A 100 19.16 -10.93 -10.86
CA ASN A 100 18.00 -11.84 -10.88
C ASN A 100 16.74 -11.23 -10.25
N ALA A 101 16.85 -10.10 -9.55
CA ALA A 101 15.75 -9.41 -8.90
C ALA A 101 15.78 -7.92 -9.28
N ALA A 102 15.37 -7.63 -10.51
CA ALA A 102 15.51 -6.29 -11.12
C ALA A 102 14.78 -5.16 -10.36
N HIS A 103 13.84 -5.48 -9.48
CA HIS A 103 13.17 -4.49 -8.61
C HIS A 103 14.04 -4.06 -7.41
N ILE A 104 15.09 -4.81 -7.08
CA ILE A 104 16.03 -4.48 -6.00
C ILE A 104 17.13 -3.57 -6.55
N GLY A 105 17.10 -2.29 -6.18
CA GLY A 105 18.09 -1.33 -6.67
C GLY A 105 19.48 -1.46 -6.04
N ARG A 106 19.57 -1.88 -4.76
CA ARG A 106 20.83 -1.99 -4.02
C ARG A 106 20.76 -3.08 -2.95
N ALA A 107 21.88 -3.76 -2.71
CA ALA A 107 22.02 -4.77 -1.68
C ALA A 107 23.40 -4.64 -1.01
N TYR A 108 23.50 -4.97 0.27
CA TYR A 108 24.74 -4.86 1.03
C TYR A 108 24.78 -5.85 2.18
N ILE A 109 25.99 -6.18 2.61
CA ILE A 109 26.26 -7.06 3.76
C ILE A 109 26.87 -6.21 4.85
N VAL A 110 26.35 -6.34 6.06
CA VAL A 110 26.77 -5.59 7.24
C VAL A 110 27.14 -6.58 8.34
N SER A 111 28.21 -6.29 9.07
CA SER A 111 28.63 -7.08 10.21
C SER A 111 27.62 -6.97 11.37
N PRO A 112 27.67 -7.89 12.35
CA PRO A 112 26.81 -7.82 13.53
C PRO A 112 26.98 -6.56 14.38
N VAL A 113 28.06 -5.80 14.18
CA VAL A 113 28.33 -4.52 14.88
C VAL A 113 27.99 -3.29 14.04
N GLY A 114 27.41 -3.46 12.85
CA GLY A 114 26.94 -2.34 12.00
C GLY A 114 27.92 -1.91 10.91
N ILE A 115 29.07 -2.57 10.76
CA ILE A 115 30.08 -2.20 9.75
C ILE A 115 29.71 -2.78 8.38
N LYS A 116 29.63 -1.93 7.35
CA LYS A 116 29.34 -2.40 5.99
C LYS A 116 30.54 -3.14 5.37
N LEU A 117 30.35 -4.41 5.03
CA LEU A 117 31.40 -5.31 4.51
C LEU A 117 31.47 -5.33 2.98
N ALA A 118 30.30 -5.32 2.32
CA ALA A 118 30.17 -5.37 0.87
C ALA A 118 28.88 -4.67 0.41
N ALA A 119 28.85 -4.18 -0.83
CA ALA A 119 27.67 -3.55 -1.41
C ALA A 119 27.64 -3.71 -2.94
N TYR A 120 26.44 -3.80 -3.51
CA TYR A 120 26.20 -3.75 -4.94
C TYR A 120 24.99 -2.85 -5.27
N PRO A 121 25.04 -1.97 -6.29
CA PRO A 121 26.25 -1.57 -7.03
C PRO A 121 27.34 -1.02 -6.09
N ALA A 122 28.59 -1.37 -6.39
CA ALA A 122 29.72 -1.08 -5.52
C ALA A 122 29.90 0.43 -5.34
N ASN A 123 30.04 0.86 -4.08
CA ASN A 123 30.42 2.21 -3.73
C ASN A 123 31.47 2.14 -2.63
N GLN A 124 32.74 2.34 -3.01
CA GLN A 124 33.87 2.22 -2.10
C GLN A 124 33.84 3.24 -0.95
N ALA A 125 33.20 4.40 -1.16
CA ALA A 125 33.15 5.46 -0.14
C ALA A 125 32.40 5.05 1.12
N VAL A 126 31.48 4.07 1.05
CA VAL A 126 30.63 3.65 2.16
C VAL A 126 31.02 2.29 2.77
N LEU A 127 32.05 1.63 2.25
CA LEU A 127 32.57 0.39 2.81
C LEU A 127 33.36 0.68 4.10
N GLY A 128 33.25 -0.19 5.09
CA GLY A 128 33.90 0.00 6.39
C GLY A 128 33.27 1.06 7.30
N GLN A 129 32.27 1.79 6.82
CA GLN A 129 31.52 2.75 7.65
C GLN A 129 30.54 2.04 8.58
N ASP A 130 30.27 2.69 9.72
CA ASP A 130 29.29 2.25 10.70
C ASP A 130 27.86 2.69 10.32
N PHE A 131 26.95 1.73 10.31
CA PHE A 131 25.52 1.88 10.07
C PHE A 131 24.67 1.43 11.27
N SER A 132 25.28 1.18 12.43
CA SER A 132 24.60 0.78 13.67
C SER A 132 23.47 1.74 14.10
N HIS A 133 23.62 3.01 13.75
CA HIS A 133 22.66 4.08 14.01
C HIS A 133 21.44 4.08 13.06
N ARG A 134 21.44 3.28 11.99
CA ARG A 134 20.32 3.25 11.03
C ARG A 134 19.14 2.47 11.58
N GLY A 135 17.93 2.99 11.38
CA GLY A 135 16.69 2.35 11.85
C GLY A 135 16.49 0.93 11.32
N TRP A 136 16.89 0.63 10.08
CA TRP A 136 16.84 -0.75 9.55
C TRP A 136 17.81 -1.69 10.27
N PHE A 137 18.99 -1.20 10.69
CA PHE A 137 19.96 -2.01 11.44
C PHE A 137 19.46 -2.25 12.86
N GLN A 138 19.01 -1.19 13.53
CA GLN A 138 18.43 -1.29 14.87
C GLN A 138 17.21 -2.22 14.91
N GLY A 139 16.41 -2.24 13.83
CA GLY A 139 15.26 -3.13 13.72
C GLY A 139 15.64 -4.60 13.57
N VAL A 140 16.55 -4.93 12.64
CA VAL A 140 16.99 -6.33 12.44
C VAL A 140 17.77 -6.85 13.65
N SER A 141 18.56 -6.01 14.32
CA SER A 141 19.41 -6.40 15.45
C SER A 141 18.66 -6.74 16.73
N LYS A 142 17.33 -6.55 16.80
CA LYS A 142 16.52 -6.97 17.95
C LYS A 142 16.45 -8.49 18.06
N ASP A 143 16.09 -9.14 16.96
CA ASP A 143 15.78 -10.59 16.93
C ASP A 143 16.51 -11.34 15.81
N TRP A 144 17.30 -10.65 14.98
CA TRP A 144 17.98 -11.19 13.79
C TRP A 144 17.04 -11.88 12.79
N GLN A 145 15.81 -11.40 12.73
CA GLN A 145 14.79 -11.81 11.76
C GLN A 145 14.62 -10.76 10.66
N PRO A 146 14.13 -11.13 9.45
CA PRO A 146 13.84 -10.16 8.40
C PRO A 146 12.98 -9.01 8.92
N TYR A 147 13.47 -7.79 8.73
CA TYR A 147 12.84 -6.57 9.21
C TYR A 147 12.72 -5.56 8.08
N ILE A 148 11.57 -4.89 8.02
CA ILE A 148 11.30 -3.82 7.07
C ILE A 148 11.13 -2.55 7.88
N SER A 149 12.02 -1.58 7.68
CA SER A 149 11.90 -0.28 8.36
C SER A 149 10.70 0.49 7.82
N SER A 150 9.89 1.06 8.71
CA SER A 150 9.03 2.18 8.34
C SER A 150 9.93 3.32 7.82
N LEU A 151 9.55 3.89 6.67
CA LEU A 151 10.24 5.03 6.03
C LEU A 151 10.53 6.17 7.01
#